data_AF-A0AAP0KUS1-F1
#
_entry.id   AF-A0AAP0KUS1-F1
#
_cell.length_a   1.000
_cell.length_b   1.000
_cell.length_c   1.000
_cell.angle_alpha   90.00
_cell.angle_beta   90.00
_cell.angle_gamma   90.00
#
_symmetry.space_group_name_H-M   'P 1'
#
loop_
_entity.id
_entity.type
_entity.pdbx_description
1 polymer ?
#
loop_
_entity_poly.entity_id
_entity_poly.type
_entity_poly.pdbx_seq_one_letter_code
_entity_poly.pdbx_strand_id
1 'polypeptide(L)'
;MAMMLGLAASYRGTMHPVISNSLYFHIPSRHPSSFPEMEFPTVLQSAALMATGILYEGSAHPQTMQILLGEIGRRSGCDNALEREGYSVAAGYALGFVALGRGEDALGFVDTLVDRLCHYINGHMFLNETSPTVALSIDDQNRNAGQMMDGTAVNVDVTAPGAIIALALLFLKSESEVLASRICIPQTHFSLQYVRPDFIMLRVIARNLILWNRVQPSRDWIESQIPNIVKIGLKDLGDETDNTDEVDIEALVQAYVNILSGACISLG
;
A
#
# COMPACT_ATOMS: atom_id res chain seq x y z
N MET A 1 17.14 16.69 -0.26
CA MET A 1 15.67 16.49 -0.28
C MET A 1 14.97 17.50 -1.19
N ALA A 2 14.84 18.78 -0.82
CA ALA A 2 14.12 19.78 -1.64
C ALA A 2 14.66 19.92 -3.08
N MET A 3 15.98 19.92 -3.26
CA MET A 3 16.60 19.98 -4.58
C MET A 3 16.29 18.75 -5.45
N MET A 4 16.26 17.53 -4.87
CA MET A 4 15.95 16.30 -5.61
C MET A 4 14.51 16.31 -6.11
N LEU A 5 13.57 16.71 -5.24
CA LEU A 5 12.16 16.86 -5.59
C LEU A 5 11.96 17.98 -6.61
N GLY A 6 12.62 19.13 -6.44
CA GLY A 6 12.53 20.26 -7.38
C GLY A 6 13.08 19.93 -8.78
N LEU A 7 14.20 19.21 -8.85
CA LEU A 7 14.75 18.72 -10.11
C LEU A 7 13.82 17.69 -10.76
N ALA A 8 13.33 16.71 -10.00
CA ALA A 8 12.38 15.72 -10.53
C ALA A 8 11.08 16.36 -11.02
N ALA A 9 10.55 17.34 -10.30
CA ALA A 9 9.36 18.08 -10.72
C ALA A 9 9.60 18.90 -12.01
N SER A 10 10.80 19.46 -12.18
CA SER A 10 11.17 20.20 -13.41
C SER A 10 11.27 19.30 -14.63
N TYR A 11 11.63 18.03 -14.43
CA TYR A 11 11.80 17.00 -15.47
C TYR A 11 10.73 15.90 -15.37
N ARG A 12 9.53 16.24 -14.87
CA ARG A 12 8.44 15.30 -14.65
C ARG A 12 8.09 14.53 -15.92
N GLY A 13 8.07 13.20 -15.85
CA GLY A 13 7.76 12.31 -16.97
C GLY A 13 8.78 12.26 -18.11
N THR A 14 9.93 12.96 -18.02
CA THR A 14 10.91 12.99 -19.13
C THR A 14 11.92 11.84 -19.08
N MET A 15 11.96 11.06 -17.98
CA MET A 15 12.91 9.94 -17.79
C MET A 15 14.39 10.32 -18.01
N HIS A 16 14.80 11.54 -17.64
CA HIS A 16 16.14 12.04 -17.96
C HIS A 16 17.24 11.19 -17.29
N PRO A 17 18.17 10.57 -18.06
CA PRO A 17 19.05 9.51 -17.54
C PRO A 17 20.06 10.03 -16.51
N VAL A 18 20.55 11.26 -16.65
CA VAL A 18 21.50 11.86 -15.69
C VAL A 18 20.86 12.08 -14.32
N ILE A 19 19.61 12.55 -14.31
CA ILE A 19 18.86 12.83 -13.08
C ILE A 19 18.48 11.49 -12.44
N SER A 20 17.99 10.56 -13.26
CA SER A 20 17.67 9.20 -12.85
C SER A 20 18.85 8.49 -12.17
N ASN A 21 20.04 8.53 -12.77
CA ASN A 21 21.25 7.96 -12.16
C ASN A 21 21.62 8.61 -10.83
N SER A 22 21.48 9.95 -10.73
CA SER A 22 21.71 10.66 -9.47
C SER A 22 20.72 10.25 -8.39
N LEU A 23 19.45 9.99 -8.74
CA LEU A 23 18.43 9.55 -7.79
C LEU A 23 18.63 8.09 -7.36
N TYR A 24 18.94 7.20 -8.30
CA TYR A 24 19.19 5.78 -8.01
C TYR A 24 20.37 5.55 -7.08
N PHE A 25 21.36 6.44 -7.06
CA PHE A 25 22.46 6.37 -6.10
C PHE A 25 21.98 6.44 -4.64
N HIS A 26 20.84 7.07 -4.38
CA HIS A 26 20.25 7.17 -3.04
C HIS A 26 19.26 6.03 -2.72
N ILE A 27 19.05 5.10 -3.65
CA ILE A 27 18.09 3.99 -3.48
C ILE A 27 18.87 2.70 -3.17
N PRO A 28 18.66 2.10 -1.98
CA PRO A 28 19.46 0.97 -1.52
C PRO A 28 19.47 -0.27 -2.41
N SER A 29 18.38 -0.60 -3.11
CA SER A 29 18.31 -1.76 -4.04
C SER A 29 19.28 -1.70 -5.22
N ARG A 30 19.91 -0.54 -5.49
CA ARG A 30 20.84 -0.35 -6.61
C ARG A 30 22.31 -0.41 -6.20
N HIS A 31 22.62 -0.50 -4.90
CA HIS A 31 24.00 -0.66 -4.47
C HIS A 31 24.50 -2.07 -4.82
N PRO A 32 25.66 -2.20 -5.49
CA PRO A 32 26.33 -3.49 -5.61
C PRO A 32 26.62 -4.04 -4.21
N SER A 33 26.44 -5.35 -4.02
CA SER A 33 26.73 -6.06 -2.76
C SER A 33 28.20 -5.99 -2.30
N SER A 34 29.07 -5.30 -3.06
CA SER A 34 30.48 -5.05 -2.76
C SER A 34 30.78 -3.63 -2.25
N PHE A 35 29.78 -2.75 -2.16
CA PHE A 35 29.97 -1.40 -1.59
C PHE A 35 29.84 -1.43 -0.07
N PRO A 36 30.70 -0.73 0.69
CA PRO A 36 30.50 -0.55 2.13
C PRO A 36 29.15 0.14 2.35
N GLU A 37 28.39 -0.33 3.35
CA GLU A 37 27.05 0.16 3.73
C GLU A 37 27.05 1.68 3.91
N MET A 38 26.77 2.40 2.82
CA MET A 38 26.55 3.84 2.87
C MET A 38 25.10 4.03 3.33
N GLU A 39 24.90 4.02 4.64
CA GLU A 39 23.58 4.23 5.23
C GLU A 39 23.18 5.71 5.09
N PHE A 40 22.33 5.99 4.11
CA PHE A 40 21.66 7.28 4.02
C PHE A 40 20.49 7.34 4.99
N PRO A 41 20.16 8.54 5.54
CA PRO A 41 18.94 8.73 6.30
C PRO A 41 17.70 8.29 5.51
N THR A 42 16.78 7.56 6.15
CA THR A 42 15.51 7.05 5.59
C THR A 42 14.69 8.14 4.90
N VAL A 43 14.68 9.35 5.46
CA VAL A 43 13.98 10.52 4.89
C VAL A 43 14.59 10.96 3.56
N LEU A 44 15.92 10.90 3.42
CA LEU A 44 16.61 11.21 2.16
C LEU A 44 16.26 10.17 1.09
N GLN A 45 16.25 8.89 1.47
CA GLN A 45 15.89 7.80 0.56
C GLN A 45 14.41 7.89 0.14
N SER A 46 13.51 8.22 1.07
CA SER A 46 12.08 8.45 0.79
C SER A 46 11.87 9.59 -0.22
N ALA A 47 12.61 10.70 -0.05
CA ALA A 47 12.60 11.79 -1.01
C ALA A 47 13.15 11.37 -2.39
N ALA A 48 14.16 10.49 -2.43
CA ALA A 48 14.70 9.94 -3.66
C ALA A 48 13.71 9.03 -4.40
N LEU A 49 12.96 8.20 -3.66
CA LEU A 49 11.89 7.37 -4.21
C LEU A 49 10.79 8.23 -4.83
N MET A 50 10.28 9.22 -4.08
CA MET A 50 9.27 10.15 -4.58
C MET A 50 9.75 10.91 -5.82
N ALA A 51 10.99 11.42 -5.81
CA ALA A 51 11.59 12.08 -6.96
C ALA A 51 11.70 11.14 -8.17
N THR A 52 12.05 9.87 -7.95
CA THR A 52 12.08 8.86 -9.02
C THR A 52 10.69 8.61 -9.59
N GLY A 53 9.67 8.52 -8.74
CA GLY A 53 8.27 8.39 -9.15
C GLY A 53 7.80 9.52 -10.06
N ILE A 54 8.11 10.77 -9.69
CA ILE A 54 7.77 11.98 -10.47
C ILE A 54 8.52 12.02 -11.81
N LEU A 55 9.81 11.67 -11.81
CA LEU A 55 10.64 11.66 -13.03
C LEU A 55 10.13 10.66 -14.08
N TYR A 56 9.62 9.51 -13.61
CA TYR A 56 9.13 8.40 -14.43
C TYR A 56 7.60 8.39 -14.56
N GLU A 57 6.93 9.46 -14.18
CA GLU A 57 5.47 9.49 -14.12
C GLU A 57 4.83 9.13 -15.47
N GLY A 58 3.87 8.21 -15.45
CA GLY A 58 3.16 7.75 -16.64
C GLY A 58 4.00 6.99 -17.66
N SER A 59 5.27 6.68 -17.37
CA SER A 59 6.14 5.91 -18.28
C SER A 59 5.83 4.42 -18.29
N ALA A 60 5.28 3.89 -17.18
CA ALA A 60 5.12 2.46 -16.91
C ALA A 60 6.41 1.65 -17.16
N HIS A 61 7.58 2.21 -16.82
CA HIS A 61 8.87 1.53 -17.04
C HIS A 61 9.01 0.28 -16.14
N PRO A 62 9.03 -0.95 -16.70
CA PRO A 62 8.90 -2.18 -15.88
C PRO A 62 10.01 -2.36 -14.85
N GLN A 63 11.24 -1.97 -15.20
CA GLN A 63 12.39 -2.10 -14.29
C GLN A 63 12.25 -1.19 -13.06
N THR A 64 11.83 0.07 -13.27
CA THR A 64 11.61 1.02 -12.17
C THR A 64 10.46 0.55 -11.29
N MET A 65 9.39 0.02 -11.89
CA MET A 65 8.27 -0.56 -11.13
C MET A 65 8.69 -1.74 -10.26
N GLN A 66 9.50 -2.68 -10.77
CA GLN A 66 10.02 -3.80 -9.97
C GLN A 66 10.90 -3.33 -8.82
N ILE A 67 11.76 -2.35 -9.06
CA ILE A 67 12.62 -1.77 -8.02
C ILE A 67 11.76 -1.18 -6.91
N LEU A 68 10.80 -0.31 -7.24
CA LEU A 68 9.93 0.35 -6.27
C LEU A 68 9.05 -0.67 -5.51
N LEU A 69 8.55 -1.70 -6.19
CA LEU A 69 7.82 -2.80 -5.55
C LEU A 69 8.69 -3.56 -4.54
N GLY A 70 9.96 -3.78 -4.85
CA GLY A 70 10.92 -4.37 -3.92
C GLY A 70 11.21 -3.49 -2.70
N GLU A 71 11.19 -2.16 -2.88
CA GLU A 71 11.41 -1.20 -1.78
C GLU A 71 10.22 -1.13 -0.81
N ILE A 72 8.97 -1.31 -1.27
CA ILE A 72 7.79 -1.36 -0.40
C ILE A 72 7.93 -2.44 0.68
N GLY A 73 8.38 -3.63 0.29
CA GLY A 73 8.56 -4.79 1.17
C GLY A 73 9.92 -4.89 1.85
N ARG A 74 10.80 -3.87 1.71
CA ARG A 74 12.17 -3.95 2.20
C ARG A 74 12.22 -4.00 3.74
N ARG A 75 12.98 -4.96 4.25
CA ARG A 75 13.45 -4.97 5.64
C ARG A 75 14.62 -4.01 5.75
N SER A 76 14.35 -2.75 6.06
CA SER A 76 15.43 -1.83 6.45
C SER A 76 16.04 -2.30 7.77
N GLY A 77 17.36 -2.19 7.94
CA GLY A 77 18.04 -2.40 9.23
C GLY A 77 17.77 -1.31 10.27
N CYS A 78 16.87 -0.36 9.96
CA CYS A 78 16.49 0.72 10.88
C CYS A 78 15.42 0.24 11.87
N ASP A 79 15.65 0.48 13.16
CA ASP A 79 14.75 0.09 14.25
C ASP A 79 13.49 0.99 14.37
N ASN A 80 13.44 2.15 13.69
CA ASN A 80 12.34 3.11 13.79
C ASN A 80 11.14 2.72 12.91
N ALA A 81 10.12 2.08 13.48
CA ALA A 81 8.91 1.65 12.77
C ALA A 81 8.21 2.76 11.94
N LEU A 82 8.15 3.99 12.46
CA LEU A 82 7.51 5.13 11.77
C LEU A 82 8.26 5.56 10.51
N GLU A 83 9.60 5.57 10.56
CA GLU A 83 10.42 5.91 9.39
C GLU A 83 10.29 4.85 8.30
N ARG A 84 10.10 3.58 8.69
CA ARG A 84 9.85 2.47 7.79
C ARG A 84 8.49 2.58 7.09
N GLU A 85 7.44 2.92 7.84
CA GLU A 85 6.12 3.18 7.28
C GLU A 85 6.20 4.34 6.26
N GLY A 86 6.85 5.46 6.63
CA GLY A 86 7.05 6.59 5.72
C GLY A 86 7.82 6.23 4.44
N TYR A 87 8.85 5.40 4.55
CA TYR A 87 9.60 4.90 3.40
C TYR A 87 8.75 4.01 2.48
N SER A 88 7.99 3.08 3.05
CA SER A 88 7.11 2.17 2.29
C SER A 88 5.99 2.94 1.59
N VAL A 89 5.41 3.94 2.26
CA VAL A 89 4.41 4.84 1.67
C VAL A 89 5.00 5.65 0.52
N ALA A 90 6.22 6.19 0.68
CA ALA A 90 6.91 6.90 -0.38
C ALA A 90 7.20 6.00 -1.59
N ALA A 91 7.61 4.75 -1.37
CA ALA A 91 7.81 3.75 -2.42
C ALA A 91 6.48 3.44 -3.15
N GLY A 92 5.39 3.29 -2.40
CA GLY A 92 4.04 3.05 -2.93
C GLY A 92 3.53 4.20 -3.80
N TYR A 93 3.66 5.44 -3.33
CA TYR A 93 3.33 6.64 -4.12
C TYR A 93 4.18 6.72 -5.40
N ALA A 94 5.49 6.50 -5.28
CA ALA A 94 6.39 6.53 -6.41
C ALA A 94 6.01 5.48 -7.47
N LEU A 95 5.69 4.25 -7.03
CA LEU A 95 5.22 3.18 -7.91
C LEU A 95 3.92 3.57 -8.61
N GLY A 96 2.99 4.14 -7.86
CA GLY A 96 1.73 4.67 -8.38
C GLY A 96 1.92 5.76 -9.43
N PHE A 97 2.86 6.69 -9.24
CA PHE A 97 3.17 7.71 -10.24
C PHE A 97 3.77 7.13 -11.52
N VAL A 98 4.72 6.20 -11.40
CA VAL A 98 5.35 5.57 -12.58
C VAL A 98 4.32 4.95 -13.51
N ALA A 99 3.30 4.32 -12.94
CA ALA A 99 2.28 3.58 -13.67
C ALA A 99 0.88 4.22 -13.58
N LEU A 100 0.84 5.53 -13.39
CA LEU A 100 -0.40 6.29 -13.15
C LEU A 100 -1.45 6.02 -14.24
N GLY A 101 -2.57 5.41 -13.84
CA GLY A 101 -3.69 5.08 -14.74
C GLY A 101 -3.37 4.06 -15.84
N ARG A 102 -2.24 3.34 -15.76
CA ARG A 102 -1.79 2.37 -16.77
C ARG A 102 -1.93 0.91 -16.32
N GLY A 103 -2.76 0.65 -15.32
CA GLY A 103 -2.98 -0.71 -14.79
C GLY A 103 -3.52 -1.71 -15.82
N GLU A 104 -4.24 -1.26 -16.85
CA GLU A 104 -4.82 -2.15 -17.87
C GLU A 104 -3.92 -2.35 -19.11
N ASP A 105 -2.96 -1.44 -19.33
CA ASP A 105 -2.17 -1.39 -20.58
C ASP A 105 -0.98 -2.37 -20.60
N ALA A 106 -0.47 -2.79 -19.44
CA ALA A 106 0.75 -3.59 -19.32
C ALA A 106 0.44 -5.06 -19.02
N LEU A 107 0.02 -5.78 -20.07
CA LEU A 107 -0.39 -7.19 -20.04
C LEU A 107 0.70 -8.10 -19.43
N GLY A 108 0.33 -8.88 -18.41
CA GLY A 108 1.13 -9.96 -17.79
C GLY A 108 2.11 -9.52 -16.70
N PHE A 109 2.75 -8.35 -16.83
CA PHE A 109 3.63 -7.82 -15.79
C PHE A 109 2.82 -7.25 -14.61
N VAL A 110 1.74 -6.53 -14.92
CA VAL A 110 0.91 -5.87 -13.90
C VAL A 110 0.21 -6.90 -13.01
N ASP A 111 -0.21 -8.05 -13.54
CA ASP A 111 -0.88 -9.08 -12.74
C ASP A 111 0.00 -9.57 -11.58
N THR A 112 1.27 -9.89 -11.88
CA THR A 112 2.24 -10.30 -10.85
C THR A 112 2.52 -9.20 -9.83
N LEU A 113 2.47 -7.94 -10.26
CA LEU A 113 2.67 -6.77 -9.40
C LEU A 113 1.46 -6.54 -8.51
N VAL A 114 0.25 -6.66 -9.05
CA VAL A 114 -1.01 -6.54 -8.31
C VAL A 114 -1.11 -7.63 -7.25
N ASP A 115 -0.77 -8.88 -7.59
CA ASP A 115 -0.80 -9.98 -6.63
C ASP A 115 0.19 -9.74 -5.48
N ARG A 116 1.38 -9.22 -5.78
CA ARG A 116 2.36 -8.82 -4.75
C ARG A 116 1.87 -7.65 -3.89
N LEU A 117 1.23 -6.64 -4.48
CA LEU A 117 0.64 -5.53 -3.73
C LEU A 117 -0.51 -6.02 -2.84
N CYS A 118 -1.39 -6.89 -3.35
CA CYS A 118 -2.45 -7.51 -2.57
C CYS A 118 -1.89 -8.31 -1.39
N HIS A 119 -0.78 -9.02 -1.60
CA HIS A 119 -0.05 -9.70 -0.53
C HIS A 119 0.49 -8.73 0.53
N TYR A 120 0.98 -7.55 0.13
CA TYR A 120 1.41 -6.50 1.06
C TYR A 120 0.26 -5.82 1.84
N ILE A 121 -0.96 -5.83 1.31
CA ILE A 121 -2.16 -5.23 1.94
C ILE A 121 -2.81 -6.16 2.95
N ASN A 122 -2.95 -7.44 2.59
CA ASN A 122 -3.68 -8.41 3.39
C ASN A 122 -2.75 -9.25 4.29
N GLY A 123 -1.44 -9.16 4.08
CA GLY A 123 -0.49 -10.12 4.64
C GLY A 123 -0.80 -11.54 4.16
N HIS A 124 -0.17 -12.53 4.78
CA HIS A 124 -0.47 -13.94 4.53
C HIS A 124 -1.84 -14.35 5.12
N MET A 125 -2.93 -13.71 4.68
CA MET A 125 -4.30 -14.06 5.08
C MET A 125 -5.09 -14.77 3.96
N PHE A 126 -4.47 -15.03 2.80
CA PHE A 126 -5.10 -15.72 1.67
C PHE A 126 -4.31 -16.91 1.10
N LEU A 127 -3.46 -17.57 1.89
CA LEU A 127 -2.99 -18.92 1.53
C LEU A 127 -3.85 -19.95 2.27
N ASN A 128 -5.10 -20.08 1.84
CA ASN A 128 -5.82 -21.34 1.96
C ASN A 128 -6.45 -21.65 0.60
N GLU A 129 -5.74 -22.53 -0.11
CA GLU A 129 -6.22 -23.62 -0.98
C GLU A 129 -5.41 -23.75 -2.28
N THR A 130 -4.15 -24.19 -2.15
CA THR A 130 -3.62 -25.41 -2.79
C THR A 130 -2.13 -25.54 -2.51
N SER A 131 -1.79 -26.19 -1.40
CA SER A 131 -0.68 -27.16 -1.24
C SER A 131 -0.39 -27.35 0.25
N PRO A 132 -0.65 -28.53 0.83
CA PRO A 132 -0.20 -28.84 2.18
C PRO A 132 1.26 -29.29 2.10
N THR A 133 2.19 -28.68 2.82
CA THR A 133 3.34 -29.43 3.37
C THR A 133 4.12 -28.62 4.42
N VAL A 134 4.05 -29.15 5.63
CA VAL A 134 5.14 -29.27 6.63
C VAL A 134 5.43 -28.04 7.50
N ALA A 135 4.83 -28.06 8.69
CA ALA A 135 5.42 -27.54 9.92
C ALA A 135 6.75 -28.23 10.23
N LEU A 136 7.59 -27.55 11.03
CA LEU A 136 8.93 -27.85 11.59
C LEU A 136 9.92 -26.79 11.07
N SER A 137 10.74 -26.08 11.86
CA SER A 137 11.25 -26.29 13.21
C SER A 137 11.99 -25.01 13.67
N ILE A 138 12.18 -24.90 14.98
CA ILE A 138 13.03 -23.93 15.68
C ILE A 138 14.50 -24.12 15.26
N ASP A 139 15.25 -23.01 15.23
CA ASP A 139 16.72 -22.88 15.07
C ASP A 139 17.30 -23.15 13.66
N ASP A 140 17.93 -22.15 13.06
CA ASP A 140 19.40 -22.01 13.09
C ASP A 140 19.85 -20.87 12.15
N GLN A 141 20.98 -20.26 12.48
CA GLN A 141 21.56 -19.13 11.76
C GLN A 141 22.21 -19.52 10.42
N ASN A 142 22.37 -18.49 9.58
CA ASN A 142 23.49 -18.30 8.65
C ASN A 142 23.34 -18.84 7.20
N ARG A 143 23.37 -17.87 6.26
CA ARG A 143 23.86 -17.95 4.86
C ARG A 143 23.10 -18.82 3.85
N ASN A 144 22.38 -18.15 2.94
CA ASN A 144 22.66 -18.16 1.49
C ASN A 144 21.67 -17.25 0.75
N ALA A 145 22.15 -16.09 0.28
CA ALA A 145 21.40 -15.15 -0.54
C ALA A 145 21.45 -15.59 -2.02
N GLY A 146 20.42 -16.31 -2.44
CA GLY A 146 20.22 -16.72 -3.83
C GLY A 146 19.12 -17.77 -3.87
N GLN A 147 17.91 -17.37 -4.25
CA GLN A 147 16.65 -18.13 -4.15
C GLN A 147 16.15 -18.32 -2.71
N MET A 148 15.66 -17.23 -2.12
CA MET A 148 14.69 -17.32 -1.02
C MET A 148 13.41 -16.68 -1.53
N MET A 149 12.47 -17.52 -1.96
CA MET A 149 11.05 -17.15 -1.97
C MET A 149 10.71 -16.95 -0.49
N ASP A 150 10.78 -15.68 -0.07
CA ASP A 150 10.85 -15.24 1.32
C ASP A 150 9.51 -15.57 2.01
N GLY A 151 9.44 -16.75 2.66
CA GLY A 151 8.35 -17.17 3.53
C GLY A 151 8.35 -16.41 4.86
N THR A 152 8.59 -15.11 4.80
CA THR A 152 9.01 -14.31 5.95
C THR A 152 7.98 -13.23 6.17
N ALA A 153 7.18 -13.40 7.24
CA ALA A 153 6.00 -12.60 7.56
C ALA A 153 6.17 -11.12 7.16
N VAL A 154 5.39 -10.70 6.17
CA VAL A 154 5.29 -9.31 5.75
C VAL A 154 4.69 -8.52 6.91
N ASN A 155 5.35 -7.44 7.32
CA ASN A 155 4.77 -6.52 8.30
C ASN A 155 3.74 -5.63 7.60
N VAL A 156 2.47 -6.07 7.67
CA VAL A 156 1.32 -5.40 7.04
C VAL A 156 1.19 -3.95 7.52
N ASP A 157 1.51 -3.66 8.78
CA ASP A 157 1.44 -2.30 9.32
C ASP A 157 2.39 -1.32 8.64
N VAL A 158 3.47 -1.83 8.03
CA VAL A 158 4.43 -1.01 7.27
C VAL A 158 4.07 -0.97 5.79
N THR A 159 3.70 -2.12 5.20
CA THR A 159 3.59 -2.27 3.74
C THR A 159 2.20 -1.96 3.18
N ALA A 160 1.14 -2.16 3.97
CA ALA A 160 -0.23 -1.97 3.52
C ALA A 160 -0.54 -0.55 3.02
N PRO A 161 -0.19 0.55 3.72
CA PRO A 161 -0.60 1.88 3.27
C PRO A 161 0.05 2.24 1.93
N GLY A 162 1.35 1.93 1.75
CA GLY A 162 2.04 2.12 0.47
C GLY A 162 1.45 1.28 -0.66
N ALA A 163 1.09 0.03 -0.37
CA ALA A 163 0.51 -0.86 -1.37
C ALA A 163 -0.92 -0.45 -1.78
N ILE A 164 -1.76 0.00 -0.84
CA ILE A 164 -3.11 0.52 -1.12
C ILE A 164 -3.02 1.73 -2.06
N ILE A 165 -2.13 2.68 -1.76
CA ILE A 165 -1.93 3.89 -2.56
C ILE A 165 -1.40 3.53 -3.96
N ALA A 166 -0.44 2.61 -4.04
CA ALA A 166 0.11 2.16 -5.32
C ALA A 166 -0.99 1.56 -6.21
N LEU A 167 -1.84 0.68 -5.68
CA LEU A 167 -2.96 0.10 -6.44
C LEU A 167 -3.97 1.16 -6.87
N ALA A 168 -4.31 2.10 -5.99
CA ALA A 168 -5.25 3.18 -6.30
C ALA A 168 -4.79 4.04 -7.48
N LEU A 169 -3.49 4.40 -7.51
CA LEU A 169 -2.90 5.22 -8.56
C LEU A 169 -2.68 4.43 -9.86
N LEU A 170 -2.31 3.16 -9.76
CA LEU A 170 -2.14 2.26 -10.90
C LEU A 170 -3.44 2.07 -11.68
N PHE A 171 -4.56 1.88 -10.98
CA PHE A 171 -5.90 1.67 -11.56
C PHE A 171 -6.81 2.90 -11.44
N LEU A 172 -6.19 4.09 -11.36
CA LEU A 172 -6.91 5.35 -11.23
C LEU A 172 -7.92 5.52 -12.38
N LYS A 173 -9.21 5.67 -12.03
CA LYS A 173 -10.33 5.83 -12.97
C LYS A 173 -10.51 4.67 -13.98
N SER A 174 -10.00 3.48 -13.68
CA SER A 174 -10.14 2.33 -14.59
C SER A 174 -11.51 1.66 -14.51
N GLU A 175 -12.32 1.95 -13.48
CA GLU A 175 -13.61 1.30 -13.22
C GLU A 175 -13.54 -0.23 -13.03
N SER A 176 -12.35 -0.76 -12.68
CA SER A 176 -12.16 -2.19 -12.45
C SER A 176 -12.82 -2.66 -11.15
N GLU A 177 -13.99 -3.31 -11.27
CA GLU A 177 -14.71 -3.87 -10.12
C GLU A 177 -13.93 -4.99 -9.41
N VAL A 178 -13.17 -5.78 -10.17
CA VAL A 178 -12.37 -6.88 -9.64
C VAL A 178 -11.36 -6.36 -8.63
N LEU A 179 -10.64 -5.29 -8.96
CA LEU A 179 -9.63 -4.71 -8.07
C LEU A 179 -10.25 -3.90 -6.95
N ALA A 180 -11.32 -3.17 -7.23
CA ALA A 180 -12.10 -2.50 -6.19
C ALA A 180 -12.59 -3.50 -5.12
N SER A 181 -12.94 -4.72 -5.51
CA SER A 181 -13.34 -5.79 -4.57
C SER A 181 -12.19 -6.30 -3.70
N ARG A 182 -10.95 -6.31 -4.22
CA ARG A 182 -9.75 -6.75 -3.49
C ARG A 182 -9.27 -5.74 -2.44
N ILE A 183 -9.61 -4.46 -2.59
CA ILE A 183 -9.25 -3.36 -1.68
C ILE A 183 -10.38 -3.10 -0.66
N CYS A 184 -11.46 -3.88 -0.68
CA CYS A 184 -12.62 -3.67 0.17
C CYS A 184 -12.29 -3.64 1.68
N ILE A 185 -13.16 -2.94 2.40
CA ILE A 185 -13.20 -2.91 3.86
C ILE A 185 -13.48 -4.34 4.35
N PRO A 186 -12.79 -4.81 5.41
CA PRO A 186 -13.08 -6.10 6.00
C PRO A 186 -14.56 -6.23 6.39
N GLN A 187 -15.17 -7.38 6.08
CA GLN A 187 -16.62 -7.61 6.25
C GLN A 187 -16.98 -8.40 7.51
N THR A 188 -15.99 -8.79 8.33
CA THR A 188 -16.21 -9.55 9.57
C THR A 188 -15.74 -8.77 10.79
N HIS A 189 -16.44 -8.94 11.92
CA HIS A 189 -16.16 -8.21 13.16
C HIS A 189 -14.72 -8.46 13.63
N PHE A 190 -14.32 -9.73 13.60
CA PHE A 190 -12.95 -10.16 13.90
C PHE A 190 -11.92 -9.40 13.05
N SER A 191 -12.09 -9.37 11.72
CA SER A 191 -11.13 -8.69 10.84
C SER A 191 -11.07 -7.17 11.04
N LEU A 192 -12.15 -6.56 11.52
CA LEU A 192 -12.21 -5.12 11.78
C LEU A 192 -11.37 -4.73 13.02
N GLN A 193 -11.32 -5.60 14.03
CA GLN A 193 -10.53 -5.39 15.26
C GLN A 193 -9.02 -5.43 15.00
N TYR A 194 -8.55 -6.19 14.00
CA TYR A 194 -7.12 -6.37 13.72
C TYR A 194 -6.56 -5.41 12.65
N VAL A 195 -7.41 -4.58 12.04
CA VAL A 195 -6.99 -3.63 11.00
C VAL A 195 -6.96 -2.23 11.60
N ARG A 196 -5.80 -1.55 11.46
CA ARG A 196 -5.69 -0.16 11.89
C ARG A 196 -6.74 0.72 11.16
N PRO A 197 -7.41 1.64 11.86
CA PRO A 197 -8.56 2.36 11.31
C PRO A 197 -8.19 3.34 10.18
N ASP A 198 -6.96 3.84 10.16
CA ASP A 198 -6.39 4.63 9.05
C ASP A 198 -6.28 3.82 7.75
N PHE A 199 -6.02 2.51 7.81
CA PHE A 199 -6.02 1.65 6.63
C PHE A 199 -7.42 1.48 6.05
N ILE A 200 -8.46 1.49 6.90
CA ILE A 200 -9.85 1.48 6.45
C ILE A 200 -10.15 2.74 5.65
N MET A 201 -9.73 3.90 6.14
CA MET A 201 -9.85 5.18 5.41
C MET A 201 -9.13 5.11 4.05
N LEU A 202 -7.88 4.66 4.02
CA LEU A 202 -7.11 4.52 2.78
C LEU A 202 -7.77 3.57 1.79
N ARG A 203 -8.33 2.44 2.25
CA ARG A 203 -9.07 1.49 1.41
C ARG A 203 -10.30 2.12 0.77
N VAL A 204 -11.05 2.94 1.53
CA VAL A 204 -12.23 3.67 1.01
C VAL A 204 -11.80 4.65 -0.08
N ILE A 205 -10.77 5.46 0.19
CA ILE A 205 -10.23 6.42 -0.78
C ILE A 205 -9.75 5.69 -2.04
N ALA A 206 -8.95 4.64 -1.88
CA ALA A 206 -8.42 3.85 -2.99
C ALA A 206 -9.54 3.25 -3.86
N ARG A 207 -10.56 2.65 -3.24
CA ARG A 207 -11.72 2.11 -3.94
C ARG A 207 -12.45 3.17 -4.76
N ASN A 208 -12.66 4.35 -4.17
CA ASN A 208 -13.35 5.46 -4.84
C ASN A 208 -12.51 6.09 -5.95
N LEU A 209 -11.18 6.12 -5.82
CA LEU A 209 -10.27 6.56 -6.89
C LEU A 209 -10.31 5.61 -8.11
N ILE A 210 -10.47 4.31 -7.89
CA ILE A 210 -10.61 3.32 -8.97
C ILE A 210 -12.01 3.42 -9.61
N LEU A 211 -13.07 3.48 -8.80
CA LEU A 211 -14.47 3.61 -9.21
C LEU A 211 -14.93 5.08 -9.27
N TRP A 212 -14.10 5.93 -9.88
CA TRP A 212 -14.24 7.38 -9.84
C TRP A 212 -15.59 7.89 -10.38
N ASN A 213 -16.11 7.26 -11.44
CA ASN A 213 -17.35 7.69 -12.08
C ASN A 213 -18.60 7.40 -11.23
N ARG A 214 -18.47 6.59 -10.16
CA ARG A 214 -19.57 6.24 -9.25
C ARG A 214 -19.67 7.17 -8.05
N VAL A 215 -18.71 8.09 -7.89
CA VAL A 215 -18.69 9.04 -6.78
C VAL A 215 -19.79 10.08 -6.98
N GLN A 216 -20.67 10.25 -5.99
CA GLN A 216 -21.77 11.21 -6.04
C GLN A 216 -21.76 12.12 -4.81
N PRO A 217 -21.93 13.44 -4.96
CA PRO A 217 -21.97 14.40 -3.86
C PRO A 217 -23.34 14.37 -3.16
N SER A 218 -23.74 13.21 -2.65
CA SER A 218 -24.98 13.01 -1.91
C SER A 218 -24.72 12.30 -0.59
N ARG A 219 -25.55 12.63 0.41
CA ARG A 219 -25.50 11.95 1.71
C ARG A 219 -25.80 10.46 1.58
N ASP A 220 -26.77 10.11 0.73
CA ASP A 220 -27.16 8.73 0.46
C ASP A 220 -25.98 7.92 -0.09
N TRP A 221 -25.15 8.53 -0.95
CA TRP A 221 -23.94 7.88 -1.46
C TRP A 221 -22.90 7.65 -0.36
N ILE A 222 -22.65 8.64 0.49
CA ILE A 222 -21.73 8.49 1.64
C ILE A 222 -22.24 7.36 2.56
N GLU A 223 -23.54 7.34 2.85
CA GLU A 223 -24.15 6.32 3.69
C GLU A 223 -24.10 4.93 3.04
N SER A 224 -24.06 4.84 1.71
CA SER A 224 -23.88 3.59 0.96
C SER A 224 -22.48 2.98 1.08
N GLN A 225 -21.45 3.78 1.40
CA GLN A 225 -20.08 3.28 1.58
C GLN A 225 -19.88 2.51 2.89
N ILE A 226 -20.77 2.68 3.87
CA ILE A 226 -20.65 2.06 5.18
C ILE A 226 -21.15 0.60 5.09
N PRO A 227 -20.31 -0.41 5.42
CA PRO A 227 -20.71 -1.80 5.45
C PRO A 227 -21.85 -2.06 6.44
N ASN A 228 -22.71 -3.03 6.13
CA ASN A 228 -23.84 -3.39 6.98
C ASN A 228 -23.40 -3.83 8.38
N ILE A 229 -22.23 -4.49 8.51
CA ILE A 229 -21.69 -4.90 9.80
C ILE A 229 -21.44 -3.71 10.75
N VAL A 230 -20.94 -2.59 10.22
CA VAL A 230 -20.73 -1.36 10.99
C VAL A 230 -22.07 -0.70 11.31
N LYS A 231 -23.03 -0.70 10.37
CA LYS A 231 -24.38 -0.16 10.60
C LYS A 231 -25.16 -0.94 11.66
N ILE A 232 -25.04 -2.26 11.68
CA ILE A 232 -25.69 -3.12 12.67
C ILE A 232 -25.02 -2.92 14.03
N GLY A 233 -23.69 -3.00 14.10
CA GLY A 233 -22.96 -2.77 15.36
C GLY A 233 -23.23 -1.40 16.00
N LEU A 234 -23.42 -0.34 15.20
CA LEU A 234 -23.81 0.98 15.71
C LEU A 234 -25.27 1.06 16.20
N LYS A 235 -26.17 0.26 15.64
CA LYS A 235 -27.57 0.20 16.10
C LYS A 235 -27.68 -0.57 17.40
N ASP A 236 -26.95 -1.68 17.51
CA ASP A 236 -26.91 -2.52 18.71
C ASP A 236 -26.28 -1.77 19.90
N LEU A 237 -25.47 -0.74 19.65
CA LEU A 237 -24.96 0.18 20.68
C LEU A 237 -26.05 1.08 21.29
N GLY A 238 -27.11 1.38 20.52
CA GLY A 238 -28.21 2.24 20.96
C GLY A 238 -29.29 1.52 21.77
N ASP A 239 -29.34 0.19 21.68
CA ASP A 239 -30.19 -0.66 22.51
C ASP A 239 -29.36 -1.16 23.70
N GLU A 240 -29.64 -0.65 24.90
CA GLU A 240 -28.94 -0.99 26.15
C GLU A 240 -29.14 -2.46 26.56
N THR A 241 -28.53 -3.40 25.83
CA THR A 241 -28.44 -4.82 26.21
C THR A 241 -26.98 -5.27 26.34
N ASP A 242 -26.30 -4.64 27.29
CA ASP A 242 -25.33 -5.17 28.27
C ASP A 242 -24.62 -6.52 28.00
N ASN A 243 -23.96 -6.73 26.85
CA ASN A 243 -23.01 -7.84 26.61
C ASN A 243 -22.06 -7.61 25.41
N THR A 244 -21.63 -6.37 25.13
CA THR A 244 -20.60 -6.10 24.10
C THR A 244 -19.37 -5.53 24.77
N ASP A 245 -18.20 -6.17 24.56
CA ASP A 245 -16.95 -5.74 25.17
C ASP A 245 -16.63 -4.30 24.74
N GLU A 246 -16.14 -3.46 25.66
CA GLU A 246 -15.85 -2.02 25.43
C GLU A 246 -14.89 -1.80 24.23
N VAL A 247 -14.00 -2.76 23.98
CA VAL A 247 -13.04 -2.79 22.87
C VAL A 247 -13.70 -2.97 21.50
N ASP A 248 -14.84 -3.67 21.45
CA ASP A 248 -15.59 -3.92 20.21
C ASP A 248 -16.31 -2.66 19.74
N ILE A 249 -16.82 -1.89 20.71
CA ILE A 249 -17.51 -0.62 20.47
C ILE A 249 -16.53 0.41 19.90
N GLU A 250 -15.34 0.54 20.51
CA GLU A 250 -14.34 1.50 20.05
C GLU A 250 -13.89 1.20 18.61
N ALA A 251 -13.58 -0.06 18.28
CA ALA A 251 -13.17 -0.46 16.95
C ALA A 251 -14.26 -0.18 15.89
N LEU A 252 -15.53 -0.42 16.21
CA LEU A 252 -16.67 -0.12 15.34
C LEU A 252 -16.82 1.38 15.08
N VAL A 253 -16.73 2.20 16.12
CA VAL A 253 -16.83 3.66 16.01
C VAL A 253 -15.65 4.23 15.23
N GLN A 254 -14.43 3.77 15.51
CA GLN A 254 -13.23 4.19 14.77
C GLN A 254 -13.33 3.81 13.28
N ALA A 255 -13.79 2.60 12.96
CA ALA A 255 -14.03 2.19 11.58
C ALA A 255 -15.07 3.08 10.90
N TYR A 256 -16.20 3.36 11.57
CA TYR A 256 -17.24 4.24 11.05
C TYR A 256 -16.73 5.64 10.69
N VAL A 257 -16.01 6.30 11.63
CA VAL A 257 -15.47 7.65 11.42
C VAL A 257 -14.45 7.66 10.28
N ASN A 258 -13.60 6.64 10.17
CA ASN A 258 -12.60 6.54 9.10
C ASN A 258 -13.22 6.25 7.72
N ILE A 259 -14.31 5.47 7.67
CA ILE A 259 -15.06 5.25 6.43
C ILE A 259 -15.70 6.55 5.95
N LEU A 260 -16.37 7.27 6.85
CA LEU A 260 -16.96 8.57 6.53
C LEU A 260 -15.90 9.57 6.08
N SER A 261 -14.79 9.66 6.80
CA SER A 261 -13.68 10.57 6.47
C SER A 261 -13.11 10.24 5.09
N GLY A 262 -12.88 8.96 4.79
CA GLY A 262 -12.41 8.52 3.48
C GLY A 262 -13.39 8.82 2.35
N ALA A 263 -14.69 8.64 2.58
CA ALA A 263 -15.73 8.99 1.62
C ALA A 263 -15.79 10.51 1.38
N CYS A 264 -15.71 11.33 2.43
CA CYS A 264 -15.64 12.79 2.32
C CYS A 264 -14.38 13.26 1.58
N ILE A 265 -13.21 12.66 1.86
CA ILE A 265 -11.96 12.95 1.13
C ILE A 265 -12.11 12.59 -0.35
N SER A 266 -12.84 11.52 -0.67
CA SER A 266 -13.08 11.12 -2.06
C SER A 266 -14.01 12.09 -2.81
N LEU A 267 -14.80 12.91 -2.10
CA LEU A 267 -15.65 13.94 -2.68
C LEU A 267 -14.93 15.26 -2.91
N GLY A 268 -13.89 15.55 -2.13
CA GLY A 268 -13.08 16.77 -2.24
C GLY A 268 -12.13 16.71 -3.42
#